data_AF-A0A6H2DQC2-F1
#
_entry.id   AF-A0A6H2DQC2-F1
#
_cell.length_a   1.000
_cell.length_b   1.000
_cell.length_c   1.000
_cell.angle_alpha   90.00
_cell.angle_beta   90.00
_cell.angle_gamma   90.00
#
_symmetry.space_group_name_H-M   'P 1'
#
loop_
_entity.id
_entity.type
_entity.pdbx_description
1 polymer ?
#
loop_
_entity_poly.entity_id
_entity_poly.type
_entity_poly.pdbx_seq_one_letter_code
_entity_poly.pdbx_strand_id
1 'polypeptide(L)'
;MDTEQTGAYLFGCGDPDAEQYLRQAIALDPQGSLIAQTALALTLLEKGKKSEALDVAERIVPSNVGVGPYYDMTMAMVYAANGMIPQSKEAWNNLMEKYATDDALDPEELLFNVMNNRTVAKRAIALLRKSRVISTVEPKTPPMVE
;
A
#
# COMPACT_ATOMS: atom_id res chain seq x y z
N MET A 1 2.58 1.99 -25.31
CA MET A 1 2.58 1.88 -23.84
C MET A 1 4.00 1.53 -23.46
N ASP A 2 4.65 2.32 -22.63
CA ASP A 2 5.99 1.99 -22.11
C ASP A 2 5.90 0.83 -21.10
N THR A 3 7.04 0.27 -20.68
CA THR A 3 7.08 -0.86 -19.75
C THR A 3 6.51 -0.52 -18.38
N GLU A 4 6.60 0.74 -17.96
CA GLU A 4 6.00 1.26 -16.73
C GLU A 4 4.47 1.21 -16.79
N GLN A 5 3.87 1.83 -17.80
CA GLN A 5 2.41 1.83 -17.98
C GLN A 5 1.87 0.42 -18.16
N THR A 6 2.60 -0.43 -18.88
CA THR A 6 2.25 -1.85 -19.07
C THR A 6 2.28 -2.59 -17.73
N GLY A 7 3.36 -2.45 -16.96
CA GLY A 7 3.49 -3.07 -15.64
C GLY A 7 2.43 -2.59 -14.64
N ALA A 8 2.16 -1.28 -14.59
CA ALA A 8 1.14 -0.69 -13.74
C ALA A 8 -0.28 -1.15 -14.13
N TYR A 9 -0.56 -1.25 -15.42
CA TYR A 9 -1.82 -1.79 -15.93
C TYR A 9 -2.01 -3.26 -15.53
N LEU A 10 -1.01 -4.11 -15.79
CA LEU A 10 -1.04 -5.53 -15.42
C LEU A 10 -1.19 -5.71 -13.91
N PHE A 11 -0.49 -4.91 -13.09
CA PHE A 11 -0.69 -4.89 -11.65
C PHE A 11 -2.13 -4.53 -11.27
N GLY A 12 -2.72 -3.50 -11.89
CA GLY A 12 -4.13 -3.13 -11.69
C GLY A 12 -5.10 -4.27 -12.01
N CYS A 13 -4.79 -5.08 -13.02
CA CYS A 13 -5.54 -6.27 -13.40
C CYS A 13 -5.28 -7.49 -12.52
N GLY A 14 -4.28 -7.45 -11.63
CA GLY A 14 -3.84 -8.62 -10.84
C GLY A 14 -3.13 -9.68 -11.69
N ASP A 15 -2.55 -9.28 -12.81
CA ASP A 15 -1.89 -10.18 -13.76
C ASP A 15 -0.48 -10.57 -13.24
N PRO A 16 -0.12 -11.86 -13.22
CA PRO A 16 1.16 -12.33 -12.70
C PRO A 16 2.39 -11.81 -13.47
N ASP A 17 2.21 -11.39 -14.72
CA ASP A 17 3.28 -10.89 -15.60
C ASP A 17 3.70 -9.45 -15.25
N ALA A 18 2.93 -8.75 -14.41
CA ALA A 18 3.23 -7.39 -13.95
C ALA A 18 4.68 -7.25 -13.43
N GLU A 19 5.16 -8.25 -12.68
CA GLU A 19 6.51 -8.23 -12.09
C GLU A 19 7.60 -8.03 -13.13
N GLN A 20 7.52 -8.72 -14.28
CA GLN A 20 8.54 -8.63 -15.32
C GLN A 20 8.61 -7.22 -15.90
N TYR A 21 7.46 -6.63 -16.24
CA TYR A 21 7.39 -5.30 -16.83
C TYR A 21 7.80 -4.21 -15.84
N LEU A 22 7.42 -4.33 -14.57
CA LEU A 22 7.79 -3.40 -13.51
C LEU A 22 9.30 -3.42 -13.24
N ARG A 23 9.94 -4.60 -13.23
CA ARG A 23 11.41 -4.70 -13.11
C ARG A 23 12.12 -4.09 -14.32
N GLN A 24 11.61 -4.30 -15.52
CA GLN A 24 12.16 -3.66 -16.72
C GLN A 24 12.03 -2.14 -16.66
N ALA A 25 10.89 -1.61 -16.21
CA ALA A 25 10.69 -0.18 -16.02
C ALA A 25 11.72 0.41 -15.03
N ILE A 26 11.91 -0.22 -13.86
CA ILE A 26 12.90 0.22 -12.87
C ILE A 26 14.34 0.08 -13.40
N ALA A 27 14.64 -0.93 -14.22
CA ALA A 27 15.96 -1.06 -14.82
C ALA A 27 16.28 0.07 -15.83
N LEU A 28 15.25 0.56 -16.53
CA LEU A 28 15.39 1.68 -17.46
C LEU A 28 15.49 3.03 -16.74
N ASP A 29 14.76 3.20 -15.64
CA ASP A 29 14.83 4.38 -14.78
C ASP A 29 14.85 3.99 -13.29
N PRO A 30 16.06 3.73 -12.73
CA PRO A 30 16.20 3.26 -11.35
C PRO A 30 15.72 4.22 -10.28
N GLN A 31 15.60 5.51 -10.60
CA GLN A 31 15.21 6.56 -9.65
C GLN A 31 13.87 7.23 -9.99
N GLY A 32 13.35 7.09 -11.20
CA GLY A 32 12.30 7.98 -11.69
C GLY A 32 10.87 7.47 -11.61
N SER A 33 10.62 6.19 -11.32
CA SER A 33 9.23 5.70 -11.21
C SER A 33 8.87 5.20 -9.81
N LEU A 34 8.40 6.15 -8.99
CA LEU A 34 7.66 5.88 -7.76
C LEU A 34 6.51 4.88 -8.00
N ILE A 35 5.82 5.00 -9.14
CA ILE A 35 4.67 4.15 -9.50
C ILE A 35 5.13 2.70 -9.70
N ALA A 36 6.17 2.48 -10.52
CA ALA A 36 6.68 1.15 -10.81
C ALA A 36 7.26 0.48 -9.56
N GLN A 37 7.98 1.23 -8.73
CA GLN A 37 8.52 0.70 -7.47
C GLN A 37 7.41 0.32 -6.49
N THR A 38 6.39 1.17 -6.35
CA THR A 38 5.23 0.90 -5.47
C THR A 38 4.45 -0.33 -5.96
N ALA A 39 4.15 -0.40 -7.26
CA ALA A 39 3.47 -1.54 -7.86
C ALA A 39 4.31 -2.84 -7.75
N LEU A 40 5.63 -2.76 -7.88
CA LEU A 40 6.52 -3.91 -7.72
C LEU A 40 6.50 -4.41 -6.28
N ALA A 41 6.63 -3.52 -5.29
CA ALA A 41 6.58 -3.89 -3.88
C ALA A 41 5.26 -4.61 -3.53
N LEU A 42 4.12 -4.10 -4.00
CA LEU A 42 2.82 -4.75 -3.82
C LEU A 42 2.74 -6.12 -4.52
N THR A 43 3.23 -6.21 -5.76
CA THR A 43 3.30 -7.49 -6.50
C THR A 43 4.15 -8.53 -5.77
N LEU A 44 5.26 -8.11 -5.16
CA LEU A 44 6.14 -8.97 -4.37
C LEU A 44 5.47 -9.45 -3.08
N LEU A 45 4.72 -8.59 -2.39
CA LEU A 45 3.92 -8.97 -1.22
C LEU A 45 2.86 -10.01 -1.58
N GLU A 46 2.18 -9.87 -2.71
CA GLU A 46 1.19 -10.84 -3.20
C GLU A 46 1.81 -12.21 -3.49
N LYS A 47 3.05 -12.22 -3.97
CA LYS A 47 3.85 -13.44 -4.19
C LYS A 47 4.50 -13.97 -2.91
N GLY A 48 4.27 -13.35 -1.75
CA GLY A 48 4.85 -13.75 -0.47
C GLY A 48 6.34 -13.42 -0.30
N LYS A 49 6.94 -12.66 -1.23
CA LYS A 49 8.36 -12.27 -1.25
C LYS A 49 8.61 -11.03 -0.38
N LYS A 50 8.31 -11.14 0.92
CA LYS A 50 8.25 -10.00 1.85
C LYS A 50 9.58 -9.25 2.01
N SER A 51 10.70 -9.97 2.07
CA SER A 51 12.04 -9.37 2.18
C SER A 51 12.39 -8.58 0.93
N GLU A 52 12.09 -9.11 -0.25
CA GLU A 52 12.37 -8.40 -1.50
C GLU A 52 11.46 -7.18 -1.67
N ALA A 53 10.20 -7.28 -1.21
CA ALA A 53 9.30 -6.14 -1.17
C ALA A 53 9.85 -5.00 -0.28
N LEU A 54 10.49 -5.36 0.84
CA LEU A 54 11.16 -4.39 1.72
C LEU A 54 12.34 -3.71 1.01
N ASP A 55 13.22 -4.49 0.38
CA ASP A 55 14.36 -3.95 -0.37
C ASP A 55 13.94 -2.97 -1.48
N VAL A 56 12.82 -3.25 -2.15
CA VAL A 56 12.25 -2.35 -3.16
C VAL A 56 11.67 -1.09 -2.50
N ALA A 57 10.90 -1.25 -1.43
CA ALA A 57 10.22 -0.15 -0.75
C ALA A 57 11.20 0.86 -0.13
N GLU A 58 12.29 0.40 0.48
CA GLU A 58 13.29 1.28 1.10
C GLU A 58 14.15 2.05 0.09
N ARG A 59 14.13 1.65 -1.19
CA ARG A 59 14.77 2.38 -2.29
C ARG A 59 13.89 3.45 -2.90
N ILE A 60 12.61 3.50 -2.52
CA ILE A 60 11.71 4.54 -2.98
C ILE A 60 12.16 5.86 -2.37
N VAL A 61 12.56 6.79 -3.22
CA VAL A 61 12.84 8.16 -2.80
C VAL A 61 11.58 8.98 -3.08
N PRO A 62 10.75 9.30 -2.08
CA PRO A 62 9.56 10.11 -2.29
C PRO A 62 9.99 11.48 -2.82
N SER A 63 9.48 11.87 -3.98
CA SER A 63 9.68 13.24 -4.47
C SER A 63 8.83 14.20 -3.63
N ASN A 64 9.28 15.45 -3.59
CA ASN A 64 8.67 16.55 -2.81
C ASN A 64 7.23 16.85 -3.28
N VAL A 65 6.83 16.33 -4.44
CA VAL A 65 5.48 16.40 -4.99
C VAL A 65 4.72 15.19 -4.45
N GLY A 66 3.69 15.47 -3.65
CA GLY A 66 2.95 14.50 -2.84
C GLY A 66 2.88 13.10 -3.43
N VAL A 67 3.55 12.18 -2.76
CA VAL A 67 3.39 10.74 -3.00
C VAL A 67 1.92 10.37 -2.78
N GLY A 68 1.30 9.76 -3.80
CA GLY A 68 -0.12 9.39 -3.74
C GLY A 68 -0.42 8.36 -2.64
N PRO A 69 -1.71 8.10 -2.34
CA PRO A 69 -2.12 7.23 -1.23
C PRO A 69 -1.57 5.80 -1.32
N TYR A 70 -1.22 5.36 -2.53
CA TYR A 70 -0.57 4.07 -2.78
C TYR A 70 0.80 3.95 -2.11
N TYR A 71 1.56 5.03 -1.97
CA TYR A 71 2.89 4.98 -1.35
C TYR A 71 2.80 4.68 0.14
N ASP A 72 2.12 5.53 0.92
CA ASP A 72 2.05 5.38 2.38
C ASP A 72 1.38 4.04 2.76
N MET A 73 0.35 3.62 2.01
CA MET A 73 -0.26 2.30 2.17
C MET A 73 0.73 1.16 1.86
N THR A 74 1.52 1.27 0.79
CA THR A 74 2.52 0.24 0.44
C THR A 74 3.59 0.13 1.52
N MET A 75 4.11 1.26 2.01
CA MET A 75 5.07 1.28 3.13
C MET A 75 4.47 0.62 4.36
N ALA A 76 3.23 0.96 4.73
CA ALA A 76 2.54 0.34 5.86
C ALA A 76 2.43 -1.18 5.70
N MET A 77 2.01 -1.67 4.53
CA MET A 77 1.89 -3.10 4.25
C MET A 77 3.24 -3.82 4.28
N VAL A 78 4.27 -3.26 3.64
CA VAL A 78 5.61 -3.85 3.56
C VAL A 78 6.24 -3.96 4.94
N TYR A 79 6.18 -2.91 5.74
CA TYR A 79 6.66 -2.95 7.13
C TYR A 79 5.87 -3.95 7.98
N ALA A 80 4.53 -3.98 7.86
CA ALA A 80 3.71 -4.95 8.58
C ALA A 80 4.05 -6.39 8.23
N ALA A 81 4.27 -6.69 6.95
CA ALA A 81 4.59 -8.02 6.46
C ALA A 81 5.92 -8.54 7.01
N ASN A 82 6.89 -7.63 7.18
CA ASN A 82 8.23 -7.91 7.71
C ASN A 82 8.33 -7.77 9.25
N GLY A 83 7.21 -7.57 9.95
CA GLY A 83 7.19 -7.48 11.42
C GLY A 83 7.67 -6.14 12.00
N MET A 84 7.91 -5.15 11.14
CA MET A 84 8.34 -3.79 11.51
C MET A 84 7.12 -2.94 11.91
N ILE A 85 6.46 -3.34 12.99
CA ILE A 85 5.16 -2.77 13.41
C ILE A 85 5.22 -1.26 13.70
N PRO A 86 6.25 -0.71 14.37
CA PRO A 86 6.33 0.74 14.61
C PRO A 86 6.36 1.56 13.30
N GLN A 87 7.21 1.18 12.35
CA GLN A 87 7.31 1.85 11.04
C GLN A 87 6.04 1.69 10.22
N SER A 88 5.38 0.54 10.34
CA SER A 88 4.09 0.30 9.69
C SER A 88 3.00 1.25 10.21
N LYS A 89 2.95 1.47 11.53
CA LYS A 89 2.01 2.42 12.16
C LYS A 89 2.30 3.86 11.75
N GLU A 90 3.56 4.24 11.68
CA GLU A 90 3.95 5.57 11.20
C GLU A 90 3.50 5.80 9.76
N ALA A 91 3.76 4.86 8.86
CA ALA A 91 3.30 4.95 7.48
C ALA A 91 1.77 4.99 7.37
N TRP A 92 1.05 4.21 8.18
CA TRP A 92 -0.42 4.26 8.24
C TRP A 92 -0.92 5.63 8.74
N ASN A 93 -0.30 6.18 9.78
CA ASN A 93 -0.68 7.49 10.31
C ASN A 93 -0.43 8.61 9.29
N ASN A 94 0.67 8.56 8.54
CA ASN A 94 0.94 9.51 7.45
C ASN A 94 -0.16 9.47 6.36
N LEU A 95 -0.68 8.27 6.05
CA LEU A 95 -1.81 8.13 5.13
C LEU A 95 -3.08 8.76 5.71
N MET A 96 -3.39 8.50 6.98
CA MET A 96 -4.55 9.08 7.66
C MET A 96 -4.46 10.61 7.68
N GLU A 97 -3.34 11.18 8.11
CA GLU A 97 -3.14 12.62 8.21
C GLU A 97 -3.32 13.35 6.87
N LYS A 98 -2.93 12.71 5.75
CA LYS A 98 -3.02 13.31 4.42
C LYS A 98 -4.41 13.21 3.79
N TYR A 99 -5.15 12.15 4.08
CA TYR A 99 -6.34 11.80 3.29
C TYR A 99 -7.61 11.56 4.10
N ALA A 100 -7.52 11.34 5.41
CA ALA A 100 -8.71 11.24 6.24
C ALA A 100 -9.33 12.62 6.43
N THR A 101 -10.64 12.71 6.22
CA THR A 101 -11.41 13.93 6.50
C THR A 101 -11.90 13.99 7.94
N ASP A 102 -11.87 12.85 8.65
CA ASP A 102 -12.26 12.68 10.04
C ASP A 102 -11.42 11.54 10.65
N ASP A 103 -10.91 11.73 11.86
CA ASP A 103 -10.14 10.74 12.62
C ASP A 103 -10.96 9.49 12.97
N ALA A 104 -12.29 9.60 12.95
CA ALA A 104 -13.21 8.49 13.17
C ALA A 104 -13.52 7.66 11.91
N LEU A 105 -12.96 8.02 10.75
CA LEU A 105 -13.23 7.34 9.48
C LEU A 105 -12.74 5.88 9.55
N ASP A 106 -13.59 4.94 9.09
CA ASP A 106 -13.21 3.54 9.05
C ASP A 106 -12.03 3.33 8.09
N PRO A 107 -10.99 2.57 8.47
CA PRO A 107 -9.83 2.30 7.61
C PRO A 107 -10.19 1.76 6.21
N GLU A 108 -11.22 0.91 6.09
CA GLU A 108 -11.65 0.37 4.81
C GLU A 108 -12.33 1.46 3.96
N GLU A 109 -13.13 2.31 4.58
CA GLU A 109 -13.76 3.46 3.92
C GLU A 109 -12.71 4.45 3.40
N LEU A 110 -11.70 4.78 4.22
CA LEU A 110 -10.58 5.61 3.79
C LEU A 110 -9.94 5.04 2.52
N LEU A 111 -9.53 3.76 2.55
CA LEU A 111 -8.84 3.15 1.41
C LEU A 111 -9.73 3.08 0.17
N PHE A 112 -11.03 2.83 0.30
CA PHE A 112 -11.95 2.83 -0.85
C PHE A 112 -12.19 4.22 -1.45
N ASN A 113 -12.04 5.29 -0.66
CA ASN A 113 -12.17 6.66 -1.15
C ASN A 113 -10.93 7.13 -1.91
N VAL A 114 -9.74 6.71 -1.46
CA VAL A 114 -8.46 7.22 -1.99
C VAL A 114 -7.83 6.29 -3.03
N MET A 115 -8.26 5.03 -3.10
CA MET A 115 -7.70 4.03 -4.01
C MET A 115 -8.73 3.54 -5.03
N ASN A 116 -8.30 3.42 -6.29
CA ASN A 116 -9.11 2.82 -7.35
C ASN A 116 -9.11 1.27 -7.33
N ASN A 117 -8.08 0.61 -6.80
CA ASN A 117 -8.01 -0.86 -6.75
C ASN A 117 -8.54 -1.41 -5.42
N ARG A 118 -9.82 -1.82 -5.41
CA ARG A 118 -10.49 -2.36 -4.22
C ARG A 118 -9.89 -3.66 -3.70
N THR A 119 -9.31 -4.49 -4.58
CA THR A 119 -8.68 -5.75 -4.18
C THR A 119 -7.43 -5.48 -3.35
N VAL A 120 -6.61 -4.53 -3.78
CA VAL A 120 -5.41 -4.10 -3.04
C VAL A 120 -5.81 -3.47 -1.69
N ALA A 121 -6.81 -2.60 -1.67
CA ALA A 121 -7.32 -2.00 -0.43
C ALA A 121 -7.78 -3.08 0.57
N LYS A 122 -8.57 -4.07 0.14
CA LYS A 122 -8.99 -5.19 1.02
C LYS A 122 -7.82 -5.99 1.56
N ARG A 123 -6.81 -6.27 0.73
CA ARG A 123 -5.58 -6.97 1.14
C ARG A 123 -4.80 -6.16 2.17
N ALA A 124 -4.70 -4.84 1.97
CA ALA A 124 -4.08 -3.92 2.92
C ALA A 124 -4.78 -3.98 4.28
N ILE A 125 -6.11 -3.81 4.31
CA ILE A 125 -6.89 -3.89 5.55
C ILE A 125 -6.71 -5.22 6.27
N ALA A 126 -6.81 -6.33 5.55
CA ALA A 126 -6.65 -7.66 6.13
C ALA A 126 -5.24 -7.85 6.75
N LEU A 127 -4.19 -7.43 6.05
CA LEU A 127 -2.82 -7.51 6.53
C LEU A 127 -2.59 -6.62 7.75
N LEU A 128 -3.01 -5.35 7.67
CA LEU A 128 -2.78 -4.37 8.73
C LEU A 128 -3.57 -4.71 10.00
N ARG A 129 -4.81 -5.22 9.89
CA ARG A 129 -5.58 -5.76 11.03
C ARG A 129 -4.88 -6.97 11.65
N LYS A 130 -4.46 -7.94 10.83
CA LYS A 130 -3.74 -9.14 11.30
C LYS A 130 -2.46 -8.80 12.04
N SER A 131 -1.73 -7.79 11.57
CA SER A 131 -0.49 -7.30 12.17
C SER A 131 -0.71 -6.29 13.31
N ARG A 132 -1.97 -6.00 13.69
CA ARG A 132 -2.33 -5.05 14.76
C ARG A 132 -1.79 -3.63 14.54
N VAL A 133 -1.64 -3.25 13.28
CA VAL A 133 -1.26 -1.89 12.88
C VAL A 133 -2.49 -0.98 12.99
N ILE A 134 -3.62 -1.45 12.45
CA ILE A 134 -4.91 -0.81 12.61
C ILE A 134 -5.78 -1.63 13.55
N SER A 135 -6.59 -0.95 14.36
CA SER A 135 -7.53 -1.60 15.27
C SER A 135 -8.57 -2.40 14.50
N THR A 136 -8.89 -3.59 14.99
CA THR A 136 -10.16 -4.24 14.68
C THR A 136 -11.23 -3.45 15.44
N VAL A 137 -11.84 -2.45 14.81
CA VAL A 137 -12.99 -1.79 15.43
C VAL A 137 -14.07 -2.86 15.57
N GLU A 138 -14.29 -3.35 16.79
CA GLU A 138 -15.56 -4.00 17.11
C GLU A 138 -16.65 -2.94 16.91
N PRO A 139 -17.79 -3.27 16.26
CA PRO A 139 -18.86 -2.31 16.06
C PRO A 139 -19.19 -1.67 17.41
N LYS A 140 -19.18 -0.33 17.49
CA LYS A 140 -19.66 0.40 18.68
C LYS A 140 -21.06 -0.12 18.99
N THR A 141 -21.20 -0.94 20.05
CA THR A 141 -22.51 -1.29 20.59
C THR A 141 -23.18 0.04 20.94
N PRO A 142 -24.34 0.38 20.35
CA PRO A 142 -25.07 1.58 20.75
C PRO A 142 -25.37 1.48 22.25
N PRO A 143 -25.31 2.58 23.02
CA PRO A 143 -25.77 2.54 24.40
C PRO A 143 -27.22 2.06 24.39
N MET A 144 -27.50 0.98 25.11
CA MET A 144 -28.87 0.54 25.37
C MET A 144 -29.55 1.69 26.12
N VAL A 145 -30.58 2.26 25.51
CA VAL A 145 -31.43 3.25 26.16
C VAL A 145 -32.26 2.50 27.20
N GLU A 146 -32.04 2.81 28.48
CA GLU A 146 -32.94 2.41 29.59
C GLU A 146 -34.21 3.26 29.61
#